data_AF-A0AAD4C9I8-F1
#
_entry.id   AF-A0AAD4C9I8-F1
#
_cell.length_a   1.000
_cell.length_b   1.000
_cell.length_c   1.000
_cell.angle_alpha   90.00
_cell.angle_beta   90.00
_cell.angle_gamma   90.00
#
_symmetry.space_group_name_H-M   'P 1'
#
loop_
_entity.id
_entity.type
_entity.pdbx_description
1 polymer ?
#
loop_
_entity_poly.entity_id
_entity_poly.type
_entity_poly.pdbx_seq_one_letter_code
_entity_poly.pdbx_strand_id
1 'polypeptide(L)'
;MLSDTTQELSVTLEDAQTTTESNEMPVVPPERLSLDSFINFPLPSYASAGSNGDLTQYFVTLPPDLTTMTAIMDALQTLPLPPPSVIKQLSSQAASAWQNGSRSLVYAHANDPRRFAFWVLSFWRGVSELRTNQTGWRAAQRFLSQPAFHHDDSEAIAFTAHMSTLPWSDRIMVRGFGDWVLVQDLRQFASRDWLNNSHLNVMLGVMYDKIKAIDPAVELRYKVQNTFFCAHSSYLR
;
A
#
# COMPACT_ATOMS: atom_id res chain seq x y z
N MET A 1 -52.83 -42.61 -18.03
CA MET A 1 -51.49 -43.21 -17.81
C MET A 1 -50.49 -42.08 -17.90
N LEU A 2 -50.22 -41.43 -16.77
CA LEU A 2 -49.25 -40.36 -16.59
C LEU A 2 -48.16 -40.95 -15.71
N SER A 3 -46.95 -41.09 -16.24
CA SER A 3 -45.81 -41.62 -15.51
C SER A 3 -45.10 -40.46 -14.81
N ASP A 4 -45.17 -40.49 -13.49
CA ASP A 4 -44.40 -39.70 -12.54
C ASP A 4 -42.94 -40.19 -12.57
N THR A 5 -42.00 -39.30 -12.87
CA THR A 5 -40.56 -39.55 -12.70
C THR A 5 -39.99 -38.44 -11.83
N THR A 6 -40.12 -38.64 -10.51
CA THR A 6 -39.42 -37.84 -9.50
C THR A 6 -38.03 -38.43 -9.32
N GLN A 7 -37.01 -37.67 -9.73
CA GLN A 7 -35.61 -38.05 -9.60
C GLN A 7 -35.05 -37.33 -8.36
N GLU A 8 -34.86 -38.08 -7.27
CA GLU A 8 -34.18 -37.62 -6.05
C GLU A 8 -32.69 -37.35 -6.34
N LEU A 9 -32.28 -36.09 -6.26
CA LEU A 9 -30.88 -35.68 -6.21
C LEU A 9 -30.41 -35.70 -4.75
N SER A 10 -29.77 -36.80 -4.36
CA SER A 10 -29.04 -36.93 -3.09
C SER A 10 -27.72 -36.16 -3.21
N VAL A 11 -27.66 -34.96 -2.63
CA VAL A 11 -26.42 -34.19 -2.47
C VAL A 11 -25.68 -34.77 -1.27
N THR A 12 -24.61 -35.51 -1.55
CA THR A 12 -23.65 -36.01 -0.58
C THR A 12 -22.92 -34.82 0.05
N LEU A 13 -23.09 -34.61 1.37
CA LEU A 13 -22.23 -33.74 2.16
C LEU A 13 -20.82 -34.35 2.18
N GLU A 14 -19.91 -33.79 1.39
CA GLU A 14 -18.48 -34.04 1.54
C GLU A 14 -17.93 -33.30 2.77
N ASP A 15 -17.08 -34.02 3.50
CA ASP A 15 -16.44 -33.65 4.74
C ASP A 15 -15.76 -32.26 4.69
N ALA A 16 -16.26 -31.34 5.51
CA ALA A 16 -15.56 -30.11 5.84
C ALA A 16 -14.33 -30.44 6.72
N GLN A 17 -13.22 -30.83 6.09
CA GLN A 17 -11.92 -30.86 6.74
C GLN A 17 -11.62 -29.47 7.28
N THR A 18 -11.71 -29.34 8.60
CA THR A 18 -11.28 -28.15 9.34
C THR A 18 -9.76 -28.21 9.38
N THR A 19 -9.11 -27.84 8.28
CA THR A 19 -7.67 -27.63 8.24
C THR A 19 -7.40 -26.55 9.28
N THR A 20 -6.72 -26.93 10.35
CA THR A 20 -6.25 -25.99 11.36
C THR A 20 -5.05 -25.28 10.71
N GLU A 21 -5.34 -24.35 9.80
CA GLU A 21 -4.34 -23.48 9.19
C GLU A 21 -3.71 -22.71 10.34
N SER A 22 -2.51 -23.12 10.73
CA SER A 22 -1.62 -22.34 11.56
C SER A 22 -1.60 -20.94 10.96
N ASN A 23 -2.18 -20.00 11.69
CA ASN A 23 -2.46 -18.63 11.25
C ASN A 23 -1.13 -17.85 11.20
N GLU A 24 -0.28 -18.22 10.24
CA GLU A 24 0.94 -17.51 9.90
C GLU A 24 0.52 -16.16 9.32
N MET A 25 0.59 -15.11 10.16
CA MET A 25 0.33 -13.76 9.67
C MET A 25 1.35 -13.44 8.57
N PRO A 26 0.90 -12.98 7.38
CA PRO A 26 1.82 -12.64 6.31
C PRO A 26 2.73 -11.47 6.73
N VAL A 27 3.97 -11.44 6.24
CA VAL A 27 4.93 -10.35 6.55
C VAL A 27 4.50 -9.02 5.90
N VAL A 28 3.84 -9.12 4.75
CA VAL A 28 3.39 -8.00 3.92
C VAL A 28 1.86 -8.06 3.87
N PRO A 29 1.15 -6.92 4.02
CA PRO A 29 -0.30 -6.90 3.95
C PRO A 29 -0.77 -7.39 2.57
N PRO A 30 -1.74 -8.32 2.50
CA PRO A 30 -2.33 -8.74 1.23
C PRO A 30 -2.90 -7.54 0.47
N GLU A 31 -2.79 -7.52 -0.86
CA GLU A 31 -3.28 -6.42 -1.71
C GLU A 31 -4.78 -6.15 -1.54
N ARG A 32 -5.56 -7.20 -1.29
CA ARG A 32 -7.01 -7.12 -1.07
C ARG A 32 -7.42 -6.74 0.35
N LEU A 33 -6.46 -6.48 1.23
CA LEU A 33 -6.74 -6.10 2.61
C LEU A 33 -7.47 -4.74 2.61
N SER A 34 -8.55 -4.64 3.39
CA SER A 34 -9.28 -3.37 3.49
C SER A 34 -8.37 -2.28 4.05
N LEU A 35 -8.65 -1.04 3.69
CA LEU A 35 -7.84 0.10 4.12
C LEU A 35 -7.82 0.24 5.65
N ASP A 36 -8.95 0.00 6.32
CA ASP A 36 -9.03 -0.03 7.78
C ASP A 36 -8.13 -1.12 8.40
N SER A 37 -8.19 -2.34 7.86
CA SER A 37 -7.31 -3.44 8.30
C SER A 37 -5.83 -3.13 8.00
N PHE A 38 -5.55 -2.52 6.85
CA PHE A 38 -4.19 -2.14 6.44
C PHE A 38 -3.57 -1.11 7.40
N ILE A 39 -4.34 -0.12 7.84
CA ILE A 39 -3.89 0.90 8.80
C ILE A 39 -3.43 0.26 10.13
N ASN A 40 -4.10 -0.82 10.52
CA ASN A 40 -3.82 -1.55 11.76
C ASN A 40 -2.91 -2.77 11.56
N PHE A 41 -2.52 -3.07 10.32
CA PHE A 41 -1.68 -4.21 10.00
C PHE A 41 -0.29 -4.07 10.66
N PRO A 42 0.20 -5.08 11.41
CA PRO A 42 1.49 -4.99 12.06
C PRO A 42 2.61 -5.03 11.01
N LEU A 43 3.48 -4.02 11.04
CA LEU A 43 4.71 -3.99 10.24
C LEU A 43 5.93 -4.06 11.20
N PRO A 44 7.07 -4.64 10.79
CA PRO A 44 8.28 -4.67 11.62
C PRO A 44 8.74 -3.25 11.96
N SER A 45 9.18 -2.96 13.19
CA SER A 45 9.54 -1.60 13.66
C SER A 45 10.86 -1.09 13.07
N TYR A 46 11.09 0.22 13.05
CA TYR A 46 12.43 0.73 12.73
C TYR A 46 13.35 0.58 13.93
N ALA A 47 14.63 0.32 13.67
CA ALA A 47 15.68 0.44 14.65
C ALA A 47 15.82 1.90 15.10
N SER A 48 16.24 2.10 16.35
CA SER A 48 16.48 3.44 16.88
C SER A 48 17.60 4.11 16.08
N ALA A 49 17.45 5.41 15.80
CA ALA A 49 18.38 6.20 14.96
C ALA A 49 19.80 6.36 15.55
N GLY A 50 20.14 5.65 16.63
CA GLY A 50 21.41 5.76 17.35
C GLY A 50 22.61 5.09 16.65
N SER A 51 22.38 4.27 15.63
CA SER A 51 23.44 3.62 14.86
C SER A 51 23.53 4.22 13.46
N ASN A 52 24.05 5.44 13.33
CA ASN A 52 24.69 5.87 12.08
C ASN A 52 26.02 5.11 11.91
N GLY A 53 25.92 3.77 11.89
CA GLY A 53 27.05 2.88 11.72
C GLY A 53 27.61 2.97 10.31
N ASP A 54 28.86 2.56 10.16
CA ASP A 54 29.50 2.42 8.87
C ASP A 54 28.70 1.45 7.99
N LEU A 55 28.22 1.94 6.83
CA LEU A 55 27.41 1.16 5.89
C LEU A 55 28.16 -0.06 5.36
N THR A 56 29.49 -0.05 5.37
CA THR A 56 30.30 -1.20 4.92
C THR A 56 30.07 -2.42 5.81
N GLN A 57 29.68 -2.24 7.07
CA GLN A 57 29.39 -3.33 8.00
C GLN A 57 28.17 -4.16 7.61
N TYR A 58 27.28 -3.62 6.77
CA TYR A 58 26.13 -4.37 6.27
C TYR A 58 26.53 -5.40 5.21
N PHE A 59 27.56 -5.13 4.40
CA PHE A 59 27.91 -5.96 3.25
C PHE A 59 28.98 -6.98 3.63
N VAL A 60 28.71 -8.26 3.37
CA VAL A 60 29.63 -9.35 3.71
C VAL A 60 29.92 -10.20 2.48
N THR A 61 31.18 -10.63 2.33
CA THR A 61 31.66 -11.47 1.21
C THR A 61 31.20 -12.92 1.30
N LEU A 62 30.70 -13.33 2.46
CA LEU A 62 30.21 -14.68 2.72
C LEU A 62 28.77 -14.86 2.22
N PRO A 63 28.34 -16.09 1.87
CA PRO A 63 26.98 -16.34 1.41
C PRO A 63 25.94 -16.19 2.54
N PRO A 64 24.64 -16.07 2.20
CA PRO A 64 23.55 -16.05 3.18
C PRO A 64 23.49 -17.31 4.07
N ASP A 65 23.11 -17.15 5.34
CA ASP A 65 22.92 -18.24 6.30
C ASP A 65 21.60 -18.97 6.09
N LEU A 66 20.55 -18.18 5.88
CA LEU A 66 19.18 -18.67 5.80
C LEU A 66 18.88 -19.04 4.35
N THR A 67 18.62 -20.32 4.11
CA THR A 67 18.33 -20.87 2.78
C THR A 67 16.85 -21.17 2.56
N THR A 68 16.09 -21.37 3.64
CA THR A 68 14.65 -21.66 3.57
C THR A 68 13.84 -20.37 3.67
N MET A 69 12.82 -20.23 2.80
CA MET A 69 11.99 -19.02 2.78
C MET A 69 11.26 -18.78 4.10
N THR A 70 10.77 -19.84 4.75
CA THR A 70 10.09 -19.77 6.06
C THR A 70 10.99 -19.15 7.13
N ALA A 71 12.21 -19.68 7.32
CA ALA A 71 13.13 -19.15 8.32
C ALA A 71 13.57 -17.70 8.03
N ILE A 72 13.63 -17.33 6.74
CA ILE A 72 13.87 -15.94 6.36
C ILE A 72 12.69 -15.08 6.78
N MET A 73 11.46 -15.45 6.43
CA MET A 73 10.27 -14.66 6.76
C MET A 73 10.07 -14.51 8.27
N ASP A 74 10.28 -15.56 9.05
CA ASP A 74 10.24 -15.52 10.53
C ASP A 74 11.26 -14.51 11.09
N ALA A 75 12.47 -14.49 10.51
CA ALA A 75 13.49 -13.52 10.88
C ALA A 75 13.09 -12.08 10.47
N LEU A 76 12.54 -11.89 9.28
CA LEU A 76 12.12 -10.58 8.77
C LEU A 76 10.94 -9.98 9.56
N GLN A 77 10.07 -10.81 10.13
CA GLN A 77 8.97 -10.36 10.98
C GLN A 77 9.44 -9.85 12.35
N THR A 78 10.48 -10.48 12.89
CA THR A 78 10.97 -10.23 14.26
C THR A 78 12.05 -9.15 14.32
N LEU A 79 12.82 -8.99 13.25
CA LEU A 79 13.92 -8.02 13.20
C LEU A 79 13.42 -6.60 12.89
N PRO A 80 13.99 -5.58 13.55
CA PRO A 80 13.70 -4.20 13.20
C PRO A 80 14.30 -3.86 11.83
N LEU A 81 13.65 -2.98 11.07
CA LEU A 81 14.19 -2.41 9.84
C LEU A 81 15.28 -1.38 10.13
N PRO A 82 16.29 -1.24 9.26
CA PRO A 82 17.15 -0.07 9.29
C PRO A 82 16.33 1.21 9.06
N PRO A 83 16.80 2.39 9.53
CA PRO A 83 16.15 3.66 9.23
C PRO A 83 16.00 3.91 7.71
N PRO A 84 14.96 4.63 7.23
CA PRO A 84 14.74 4.87 5.80
C PRO A 84 15.92 5.49 5.06
N SER A 85 16.67 6.38 5.72
CA SER A 85 17.89 6.98 5.19
C SER A 85 18.98 5.93 4.91
N VAL A 86 19.15 4.99 5.85
CA VAL A 86 20.10 3.86 5.72
C VAL A 86 19.64 2.91 4.61
N ILE A 87 18.36 2.55 4.54
CA ILE A 87 17.81 1.71 3.46
C ILE A 87 18.11 2.34 2.08
N LYS A 88 17.93 3.66 1.94
CA LYS A 88 18.23 4.40 0.71
C LYS A 88 19.72 4.35 0.36
N GLN A 89 20.59 4.58 1.35
CA GLN A 89 22.04 4.53 1.15
C GLN A 89 22.53 3.12 0.78
N LEU A 90 22.10 2.09 1.51
CA LEU A 90 22.41 0.69 1.21
C LEU A 90 21.93 0.31 -0.19
N SER A 91 20.72 0.70 -0.55
CA SER A 91 20.17 0.50 -1.90
C SER A 91 21.05 1.12 -2.99
N SER A 92 21.58 2.33 -2.76
CA SER A 92 22.45 3.01 -3.73
C SER A 92 23.84 2.39 -3.85
N GLN A 93 24.34 1.74 -2.80
CA GLN A 93 25.67 1.11 -2.77
C GLN A 93 25.64 -0.37 -3.16
N ALA A 94 24.48 -1.02 -3.14
CA ALA A 94 24.33 -2.46 -3.32
C ALA A 94 24.99 -3.00 -4.59
N ALA A 95 24.85 -2.31 -5.72
CA ALA A 95 25.45 -2.73 -6.99
C ALA A 95 26.99 -2.73 -6.94
N SER A 96 27.58 -1.68 -6.36
CA SER A 96 29.04 -1.58 -6.21
C SER A 96 29.56 -2.60 -5.19
N ALA A 97 28.87 -2.76 -4.05
CA ALA A 97 29.23 -3.75 -3.04
C ALA A 97 29.23 -5.18 -3.62
N TRP A 98 28.24 -5.51 -4.46
CA TRP A 98 28.18 -6.78 -5.18
C TRP A 98 29.35 -6.97 -6.14
N GLN A 99 29.70 -5.94 -6.93
CA GLN A 99 30.87 -5.96 -7.82
C GLN A 99 32.19 -6.13 -7.05
N ASN A 100 32.25 -5.59 -5.83
CA ASN A 100 33.40 -5.72 -4.93
C ASN A 100 33.43 -7.07 -4.16
N GLY A 101 32.59 -8.03 -4.56
CA GLY A 101 32.63 -9.40 -4.02
C GLY A 101 31.73 -9.65 -2.81
N SER A 102 30.92 -8.68 -2.38
CA SER A 102 29.90 -8.92 -1.35
C SER A 102 28.84 -9.88 -1.87
N ARG A 103 28.41 -10.83 -1.03
CA ARG A 103 27.46 -11.90 -1.38
C ARG A 103 26.20 -11.90 -0.53
N SER A 104 26.24 -11.27 0.65
CA SER A 104 25.11 -11.16 1.55
C SER A 104 25.11 -9.84 2.32
N LEU A 105 24.04 -9.63 3.08
CA LEU A 105 23.82 -8.52 3.99
C LEU A 105 23.63 -9.04 5.42
N VAL A 106 24.16 -8.34 6.41
CA VAL A 106 23.86 -8.58 7.83
C VAL A 106 23.01 -7.45 8.41
N TYR A 107 22.26 -7.76 9.46
CA TYR A 107 21.47 -6.77 10.20
C TYR A 107 22.35 -6.04 11.21
N ALA A 108 23.31 -5.24 10.72
CA ALA A 108 24.29 -4.56 11.55
C ALA A 108 23.65 -3.69 12.65
N HIS A 109 22.50 -3.06 12.36
CA HIS A 109 21.77 -2.24 13.35
C HIS A 109 21.05 -3.04 14.45
N ALA A 110 20.83 -4.34 14.25
CA ALA A 110 20.18 -5.21 15.24
C ALA A 110 21.18 -6.09 16.01
N ASN A 111 22.49 -5.93 15.74
CA ASN A 111 23.56 -6.83 16.20
C ASN A 111 23.24 -8.31 15.89
N ASP A 112 22.55 -8.56 14.79
CA ASP A 112 22.19 -9.91 14.38
C ASP A 112 23.21 -10.43 13.34
N PRO A 113 23.93 -11.51 13.65
CA PRO A 113 25.00 -12.01 12.79
C PRO A 113 24.48 -12.75 11.55
N ARG A 114 23.17 -13.02 11.45
CA ARG A 114 22.58 -13.76 10.33
C ARG A 114 22.76 -12.99 9.03
N ARG A 115 23.14 -13.73 8.00
CA ARG A 115 23.38 -13.24 6.64
C ARG A 115 22.17 -13.50 5.75
N PHE A 116 21.69 -12.44 5.11
CA PHE A 116 20.55 -12.42 4.22
C PHE A 116 21.00 -12.15 2.79
N ALA A 117 20.26 -12.64 1.81
CA ALA A 117 20.51 -12.32 0.42
C ALA A 117 20.19 -10.84 0.11
N PHE A 118 20.78 -10.29 -0.96
CA PHE A 118 20.61 -8.90 -1.37
C PHE A 118 19.16 -8.46 -1.61
N TRP A 119 18.26 -9.39 -1.96
CA TRP A 119 16.84 -9.08 -2.17
C TRP A 119 16.16 -8.51 -0.92
N VAL A 120 16.72 -8.73 0.28
CA VAL A 120 16.19 -8.17 1.53
C VAL A 120 16.11 -6.62 1.49
N LEU A 121 16.95 -5.96 0.67
CA LEU A 121 16.87 -4.52 0.45
C LEU A 121 15.56 -4.11 -0.21
N SER A 122 15.07 -4.89 -1.17
CA SER A 122 13.78 -4.65 -1.82
C SER A 122 12.63 -4.82 -0.83
N PHE A 123 12.72 -5.84 0.04
CA PHE A 123 11.78 -6.04 1.14
C PHE A 123 11.77 -4.84 2.10
N TRP A 124 12.93 -4.42 2.60
CA TRP A 124 13.02 -3.26 3.50
C TRP A 124 12.45 -1.98 2.88
N ARG A 125 12.73 -1.75 1.60
CA ARG A 125 12.18 -0.60 0.87
C ARG A 125 10.65 -0.68 0.79
N GLY A 126 10.11 -1.82 0.38
CA GLY A 126 8.67 -2.03 0.30
C GLY A 126 7.99 -1.81 1.65
N VAL A 127 8.49 -2.42 2.72
CA VAL A 127 7.94 -2.22 4.08
C VAL A 127 8.06 -0.76 4.54
N SER A 128 9.14 -0.06 4.17
CA SER A 128 9.29 1.37 4.49
C SER A 128 8.26 2.24 3.76
N GLU A 129 7.93 1.93 2.51
CA GLU A 129 6.86 2.60 1.76
C GLU A 129 5.49 2.32 2.39
N LEU A 130 5.22 1.07 2.76
CA LEU A 130 3.98 0.68 3.46
C LEU A 130 3.81 1.43 4.78
N ARG A 131 4.87 1.57 5.57
CA ARG A 131 4.84 2.36 6.82
C ARG A 131 4.53 3.83 6.58
N THR A 132 5.11 4.41 5.52
CA THR A 132 4.80 5.79 5.10
C THR A 132 3.32 5.91 4.74
N ASN A 133 2.79 4.91 4.02
CA ASN A 133 1.39 4.86 3.66
C ASN A 133 0.44 4.71 4.85
N GLN A 134 0.73 3.78 5.77
CA GLN A 134 -0.02 3.65 7.02
C GLN A 134 -0.02 4.95 7.82
N THR A 135 1.13 5.62 7.93
CA THR A 135 1.26 6.87 8.68
C THR A 135 0.40 7.98 8.06
N GLY A 136 0.43 8.11 6.73
CA GLY A 136 -0.41 9.06 6.00
C GLY A 136 -1.91 8.78 6.21
N TRP A 137 -2.32 7.52 6.14
CA TRP A 137 -3.71 7.15 6.37
C TRP A 137 -4.18 7.32 7.81
N ARG A 138 -3.33 7.03 8.80
CA ARG A 138 -3.62 7.34 10.22
C ARG A 138 -3.74 8.84 10.45
N ALA A 139 -2.99 9.66 9.71
CA ALA A 139 -3.12 11.11 9.77
C ALA A 139 -4.46 11.57 9.16
N ALA A 140 -4.82 11.04 7.99
CA ALA A 140 -6.11 11.30 7.34
C ALA A 140 -7.31 10.90 8.20
N GLN A 141 -7.29 9.69 8.78
CA GLN A 141 -8.34 9.22 9.68
C GLN A 141 -8.47 10.15 10.89
N ARG A 142 -7.35 10.50 11.55
CA ARG A 142 -7.34 11.46 12.67
C ARG A 142 -7.85 12.84 12.27
N PHE A 143 -7.56 13.30 11.06
CA PHE A 143 -8.02 14.59 10.54
C PHE A 143 -9.55 14.59 10.41
N LEU A 144 -10.13 13.56 9.80
CA LEU A 144 -11.58 13.42 9.61
C LEU A 144 -12.34 13.16 10.92
N SER A 145 -11.68 12.57 11.93
CA SER A 145 -12.30 12.38 13.24
C SER A 145 -12.36 13.66 14.10
N GLN A 146 -11.80 14.80 13.65
CA GLN A 146 -11.82 16.04 14.46
C GLN A 146 -13.23 16.64 14.53
N PRO A 147 -13.67 17.15 15.71
CA PRO A 147 -15.00 17.74 15.89
C PRO A 147 -15.34 18.88 14.92
N ALA A 148 -14.34 19.59 14.40
CA ALA A 148 -14.54 20.70 13.47
C ALA A 148 -15.15 20.25 12.12
N PHE A 149 -15.07 18.96 11.78
CA PHE A 149 -15.62 18.41 10.53
C PHE A 149 -16.96 17.69 10.73
N HIS A 150 -17.43 17.54 11.97
CA HIS A 150 -18.69 16.87 12.30
C HIS A 150 -19.85 17.87 12.37
N HIS A 151 -20.13 18.57 11.26
CA HIS A 151 -21.41 19.30 11.14
C HIS A 151 -22.58 18.36 10.90
N ASP A 152 -22.30 17.19 10.32
CA ASP A 152 -23.22 16.07 10.17
C ASP A 152 -22.42 14.77 10.36
N ASP A 153 -22.66 14.04 11.46
CA ASP A 153 -21.98 12.79 11.78
C ASP A 153 -22.17 11.73 10.67
N SER A 154 -23.19 11.89 9.82
CA SER A 154 -23.51 10.95 8.74
C SER A 154 -22.38 10.80 7.72
N GLU A 155 -21.67 11.90 7.37
CA GLU A 155 -20.59 11.87 6.37
C GLU A 155 -19.34 11.17 6.90
N ALA A 156 -18.98 11.41 8.17
CA ALA A 156 -17.86 10.76 8.82
C ALA A 156 -18.09 9.25 8.99
N ILE A 157 -19.32 8.85 9.33
CA ILE A 157 -19.73 7.44 9.40
C ILE A 157 -19.64 6.80 8.01
N ALA A 158 -20.18 7.45 6.98
CA ALA A 158 -20.12 6.94 5.61
C ALA A 158 -18.68 6.77 5.12
N PHE A 159 -17.80 7.74 5.39
CA PHE A 159 -16.39 7.64 5.04
C PHE A 159 -15.71 6.45 5.73
N THR A 160 -15.94 6.27 7.03
CA THR A 160 -15.38 5.15 7.80
C THR A 160 -15.88 3.81 7.24
N ALA A 161 -17.17 3.71 6.91
CA ALA A 161 -17.74 2.54 6.26
C ALA A 161 -17.05 2.25 4.92
N HIS A 162 -16.77 3.27 4.10
CA HIS A 162 -16.05 3.09 2.85
C HIS A 162 -14.60 2.60 3.04
N MET A 163 -13.88 3.09 4.06
CA MET A 163 -12.53 2.59 4.38
C MET A 163 -12.51 1.09 4.69
N SER A 164 -13.57 0.55 5.27
CA SER A 164 -13.66 -0.89 5.55
C SER A 164 -13.84 -1.75 4.29
N THR A 165 -14.30 -1.16 3.19
CA THR A 165 -14.60 -1.88 1.94
C THR A 165 -13.52 -1.71 0.86
N LEU A 166 -12.74 -0.64 0.93
CA LEU A 166 -11.77 -0.29 -0.10
C LEU A 166 -10.45 -1.03 0.11
N PRO A 167 -9.91 -1.77 -0.90
CA PRO A 167 -8.60 -2.39 -0.76
C PRO A 167 -7.49 -1.33 -0.77
N TRP A 168 -6.47 -1.49 0.08
CA TRP A 168 -5.45 -0.45 0.28
C TRP A 168 -4.53 -0.22 -0.93
N SER A 169 -4.28 -1.27 -1.73
CA SER A 169 -3.37 -1.22 -2.88
C SER A 169 -4.09 -1.00 -4.21
N ASP A 170 -5.41 -0.80 -4.18
CA ASP A 170 -6.20 -0.72 -5.40
C ASP A 170 -5.97 0.59 -6.16
N ARG A 171 -6.43 0.60 -7.41
CA ARG A 171 -6.51 1.80 -8.23
C ARG A 171 -7.96 2.09 -8.53
N ILE A 172 -8.37 3.32 -8.27
CA ILE A 172 -9.73 3.77 -8.57
C ILE A 172 -9.71 4.49 -9.91
N MET A 173 -10.54 4.03 -10.83
CA MET A 173 -10.77 4.72 -12.09
C MET A 173 -11.66 5.93 -11.83
N VAL A 174 -11.15 7.13 -12.15
CA VAL A 174 -11.93 8.37 -12.11
C VAL A 174 -12.81 8.40 -13.36
N ARG A 175 -14.12 8.21 -13.16
CA ARG A 175 -15.10 8.33 -14.24
C ARG A 175 -15.03 9.72 -14.87
N GLY A 176 -15.13 9.78 -16.19
CA GLY A 176 -15.06 11.01 -16.98
C GLY A 176 -13.66 11.40 -17.48
N PHE A 177 -12.59 11.00 -16.80
CA PHE A 177 -11.22 11.36 -17.21
C PHE A 177 -10.37 10.20 -17.73
N GLY A 178 -10.76 8.96 -17.45
CA GLY A 178 -9.97 7.77 -17.83
C GLY A 178 -8.66 7.62 -17.05
N ASP A 179 -8.43 8.48 -16.06
CA ASP A 179 -7.27 8.43 -15.19
C ASP A 179 -7.50 7.45 -14.03
N TRP A 180 -6.42 6.75 -13.67
CA TRP A 180 -6.38 5.89 -12.50
C TRP A 180 -5.69 6.62 -11.36
N VAL A 181 -6.34 6.66 -10.21
CA VAL A 181 -5.79 7.25 -8.98
C VAL A 181 -5.52 6.13 -7.99
N LEU A 182 -4.32 6.14 -7.40
CA LEU A 182 -3.99 5.16 -6.37
C LEU A 182 -4.81 5.47 -5.13
N VAL A 183 -5.34 4.44 -4.47
CA VAL A 183 -6.09 4.62 -3.21
C VAL A 183 -5.29 5.47 -2.22
N GLN A 184 -3.98 5.21 -2.10
CA GLN A 184 -3.08 5.96 -1.21
C GLN A 184 -3.04 7.48 -1.45
N ASP A 185 -3.35 7.97 -2.66
CA ASP A 185 -3.34 9.40 -2.98
C ASP A 185 -4.59 10.08 -2.40
N LEU A 186 -5.71 9.34 -2.27
CA LEU A 186 -6.96 9.88 -1.73
C LEU A 186 -6.83 10.44 -0.30
N ARG A 187 -5.84 9.99 0.47
CA ARG A 187 -5.58 10.51 1.81
C ARG A 187 -5.29 12.02 1.81
N GLN A 188 -4.85 12.58 0.68
CA GLN A 188 -4.56 14.01 0.56
C GLN A 188 -5.83 14.87 0.60
N PHE A 189 -6.99 14.33 0.23
CA PHE A 189 -8.29 15.01 0.46
C PHE A 189 -8.62 15.18 1.95
N ALA A 190 -8.00 14.35 2.80
CA ALA A 190 -8.13 14.38 4.24
C ALA A 190 -6.84 14.93 4.91
N SER A 191 -6.17 15.86 4.26
CA SER A 191 -5.02 16.58 4.83
C SER A 191 -5.14 18.09 4.63
N ARG A 192 -4.17 18.84 5.16
CA ARG A 192 -4.05 20.29 4.93
C ARG A 192 -3.09 20.62 3.78
N ASP A 193 -2.62 19.60 3.06
CA ASP A 193 -1.66 19.78 1.99
C ASP A 193 -2.36 20.30 0.74
N TRP A 194 -1.61 21.02 -0.09
CA TRP A 194 -2.11 21.48 -1.38
C TRP A 194 -2.43 20.31 -2.29
N LEU A 195 -3.68 20.25 -2.76
CA LEU A 195 -4.12 19.28 -3.76
C LEU A 195 -3.33 19.46 -5.07
N ASN A 196 -2.82 18.37 -5.62
CA ASN A 196 -2.19 18.38 -6.95
C ASN A 196 -3.23 18.23 -8.07
N ASN A 197 -2.81 18.35 -9.32
CA ASN A 197 -3.68 18.26 -10.50
C ASN A 197 -4.51 16.97 -10.55
N SER A 198 -3.94 15.83 -10.15
CA SER A 198 -4.67 14.55 -10.11
C SER A 198 -5.88 14.62 -9.18
N HIS A 199 -5.74 15.28 -8.03
CA HIS A 199 -6.84 15.48 -7.08
C HIS A 199 -7.91 16.43 -7.64
N LEU A 200 -7.50 17.51 -8.33
CA LEU A 200 -8.43 18.42 -8.98
C LEU A 200 -9.24 17.71 -10.07
N ASN A 201 -8.61 16.83 -10.85
CA ASN A 201 -9.32 16.01 -11.85
C ASN A 201 -10.35 15.08 -11.20
N VAL A 202 -10.01 14.43 -10.08
CA VAL A 202 -10.95 13.61 -9.31
C VAL A 202 -12.16 14.45 -8.88
N MET A 203 -11.92 15.62 -8.28
CA MET A 203 -13.00 16.51 -7.83
C MET A 203 -13.89 16.96 -8.99
N LEU A 204 -13.29 17.40 -10.10
CA LEU A 204 -14.03 17.79 -11.29
C LEU A 204 -14.85 16.63 -11.86
N GLY A 205 -14.36 15.39 -11.76
CA GLY A 205 -15.04 14.20 -12.28
C GLY A 205 -16.26 13.88 -11.47
N VAL A 206 -16.11 13.88 -10.15
CA VAL A 206 -17.21 13.70 -9.20
C VAL A 206 -18.27 14.80 -9.37
N MET A 207 -17.86 16.07 -9.52
CA MET A 207 -18.79 17.18 -9.74
C MET A 207 -19.52 17.04 -11.07
N TYR A 208 -18.81 16.70 -12.14
CA TYR A 208 -19.39 16.50 -13.46
C TYR A 208 -20.41 15.36 -13.46
N ASP A 209 -20.09 14.22 -12.83
CA ASP A 209 -21.00 13.09 -12.70
C ASP A 209 -22.28 13.46 -11.92
N LYS A 210 -22.14 14.24 -10.84
CA LYS A 210 -23.29 14.77 -10.08
C LYS A 210 -24.17 15.69 -10.92
N ILE A 211 -23.55 16.62 -11.66
CA ILE A 211 -24.28 17.55 -12.54
C ILE A 211 -24.98 16.78 -13.66
N LYS A 212 -24.29 15.83 -14.30
CA LYS A 212 -24.84 14.97 -15.37
C LYS A 212 -26.03 14.15 -14.88
N ALA A 213 -26.01 13.68 -13.63
CA ALA A 213 -27.14 12.96 -13.03
C ALA A 213 -28.39 13.85 -12.88
N ILE A 214 -28.21 15.17 -12.72
CA ILE A 214 -29.31 16.15 -12.60
C ILE A 214 -29.76 16.65 -13.98
N ASP A 215 -28.80 16.96 -14.86
CA ASP A 215 -29.02 17.44 -16.23
C ASP A 215 -28.16 16.66 -17.23
N PRO A 216 -28.71 15.61 -17.88
CA PRO A 216 -27.99 14.84 -18.89
C PRO A 216 -27.56 15.66 -20.11
N ALA A 217 -28.22 16.80 -20.40
CA ALA A 217 -27.88 17.64 -21.55
C ALA A 217 -26.52 18.36 -21.38
N VAL A 218 -25.96 18.38 -20.16
CA VAL A 218 -24.62 18.92 -19.88
C VAL A 218 -23.55 18.21 -20.70
N GLU A 219 -23.70 16.93 -21.02
CA GLU A 219 -22.75 16.18 -21.83
C GLU A 219 -22.67 16.67 -23.29
N LEU A 220 -23.78 17.21 -23.81
CA LEU A 220 -23.82 17.81 -25.15
C LEU A 220 -23.23 19.23 -25.17
N ARG A 221 -23.20 19.90 -24.01
CA ARG A 221 -22.82 21.33 -23.89
C ARG A 221 -21.38 21.53 -23.42
N TYR A 222 -20.88 20.64 -22.56
CA TYR A 222 -19.62 20.80 -21.88
C TYR A 222 -18.73 19.57 -22.04
N LYS A 223 -17.48 19.80 -22.44
CA LYS A 223 -16.44 18.78 -22.45
C LYS A 223 -15.45 19.07 -21.33
N VAL A 224 -15.48 18.26 -20.28
CA VAL A 224 -14.49 18.37 -19.20
C VAL A 224 -13.15 17.83 -19.72
N GLN A 225 -12.08 18.57 -19.48
CA GLN A 225 -10.73 18.22 -19.89
C GLN A 225 -9.81 18.16 -18.68
N ASN A 226 -8.81 17.29 -18.75
CA ASN A 226 -7.83 17.11 -17.69
C ASN A 226 -7.05 18.41 -17.45
N THR A 227 -6.79 18.72 -16.18
CA THR A 227 -6.06 19.94 -15.75
C THR A 227 -4.55 19.90 -16.02
N PHE A 228 -4.02 18.86 -16.68
CA PHE A 228 -2.71 18.93 -17.32
C PHE A 228 -2.73 19.97 -18.44
N PHE A 229 -2.66 21.25 -18.07
CA PHE A 229 -2.13 22.27 -18.94
C PHE A 229 -0.69 21.84 -19.19
N CYS A 230 -0.42 21.22 -20.34
CA CYS A 230 0.92 21.16 -20.85
C CYS A 230 1.47 22.58 -20.73
N ALA A 231 2.40 22.81 -19.81
CA ALA A 231 3.27 23.97 -19.89
C ALA A 231 3.91 23.84 -21.26
N HIS A 232 3.30 24.50 -22.26
CA HIS A 232 3.86 24.64 -23.58
C HIS A 232 5.11 25.46 -23.32
N SER A 233 6.22 24.76 -23.09
CA SER A 233 7.54 25.32 -23.02
C SER A 233 7.89 25.71 -24.45
N SER A 234 7.24 26.76 -24.96
CA SER A 234 7.72 27.53 -26.08
C SER A 234 9.02 28.19 -25.62
N TYR A 235 10.09 27.40 -25.61
CA TYR A 235 11.44 27.92 -25.68
C TYR A 235 11.53 28.71 -26.98
N LEU A 236 11.48 30.03 -26.80
CA LEU A 236 12.03 31.03 -27.70
C LEU A 236 13.36 30.52 -28.26
N ARG A 237 13.42 30.37 -29.58
CA ARG A 237 14.67 30.37 -30.34
C ARG A 237 15.01 31.80 -30.72
#